data_AF-A0A956FXX2-F1
#
_entry.id   AF-A0A956FXX2-F1
#
_cell.length_a   1.000
_cell.length_b   1.000
_cell.length_c   1.000
_cell.angle_alpha   90.00
_cell.angle_beta   90.00
_cell.angle_gamma   90.00
#
_symmetry.space_group_name_H-M   'P 1'
#
loop_
_entity.id
_entity.type
_entity.pdbx_description
1 polymer ?
#
loop_
_entity_poly.entity_id
_entity_poly.type
_entity_poly.pdbx_seq_one_letter_code
_entity_poly.pdbx_strand_id
1 'polypeptide(L)'
;MAETLTLSPTADPRVFLAPDGRRLSPPAGWACLPPGDAALTRRVKRAGPSWAVVEKRGRKAFSRGLWAPAATIERLKAELVAERDTEAYAKRRVADAARRERAQAAYVVEFEQSVLDFLRFAPRWGALARTVAARVVAHATPVGSGTVARTKRISVEERARAAVIAWMRHQT
;
A
#
# COMPACT_ATOMS: atom_id res chain seq x y z
N MET A 1 10.66 16.42 -13.29
CA MET A 1 10.04 15.98 -12.02
C MET A 1 10.57 16.91 -10.94
N ALA A 2 9.72 17.59 -10.17
CA ALA A 2 10.23 18.48 -9.12
C ALA A 2 10.99 17.65 -8.08
N GLU A 3 12.20 18.09 -7.75
CA GLU A 3 13.13 17.39 -6.86
C GLU A 3 12.57 17.40 -5.43
N THR A 4 12.38 16.22 -4.84
CA THR A 4 11.99 16.08 -3.43
C THR A 4 13.20 15.67 -2.62
N LEU A 5 13.65 16.54 -1.71
CA LEU A 5 14.76 16.22 -0.82
C LEU A 5 14.26 15.32 0.32
N THR A 6 15.02 14.28 0.66
CA THR A 6 14.70 13.41 1.82
C THR A 6 15.63 13.74 2.98
N LEU A 7 15.05 14.11 4.12
CA LEU A 7 15.76 14.58 5.30
C LEU A 7 15.43 13.73 6.53
N SER A 8 16.34 13.64 7.50
CA SER A 8 16.07 13.03 8.80
C SER A 8 15.67 14.09 9.83
N PRO A 9 14.75 13.81 10.76
CA PRO A 9 14.43 14.74 11.83
C PRO A 9 15.62 14.92 12.78
N THR A 10 15.70 16.06 13.46
CA THR A 10 16.60 16.27 14.60
C THR A 10 15.77 16.52 15.87
N ALA A 11 16.43 16.79 17.01
CA ALA A 11 15.75 17.16 18.25
C ALA A 11 14.97 18.48 18.11
N ASP A 12 15.41 19.39 17.24
CA ASP A 12 14.68 20.59 16.89
C ASP A 12 13.66 20.26 15.78
N PRO A 13 12.35 20.52 15.98
CA PRO A 13 11.31 20.20 15.01
C PRO A 13 11.38 20.99 13.70
N ARG A 14 12.21 22.04 13.62
CA ARG A 14 12.42 22.87 12.42
C ARG A 14 13.83 22.74 11.84
N VAL A 15 14.66 21.85 12.36
CA VAL A 15 15.98 21.56 11.81
C VAL A 15 16.05 20.09 11.40
N PHE A 16 16.45 19.85 10.16
CA PHE A 16 16.54 18.52 9.58
C PHE A 16 17.95 18.22 9.08
N LEU A 17 18.30 16.95 9.03
CA LEU A 17 19.60 16.49 8.56
C LEU A 17 19.50 15.97 7.13
N ALA A 18 20.25 16.57 6.22
CA ALA A 18 20.40 16.11 4.85
C ALA A 18 21.31 14.88 4.77
N PRO A 19 21.27 14.09 3.67
CA PRO A 19 22.10 12.90 3.51
C PRO A 19 23.61 13.18 3.58
N ASP A 20 24.02 14.41 3.24
CA ASP A 20 25.41 14.88 3.31
C ASP A 20 25.81 15.43 4.70
N GLY A 21 24.93 15.32 5.70
CA GLY A 21 25.17 15.79 7.07
C GLY A 21 24.87 17.26 7.29
N ARG A 22 24.45 18.03 6.27
CA ARG A 22 24.05 19.43 6.47
C ARG A 22 22.77 19.55 7.28
N ARG A 23 22.73 20.53 8.18
CA ARG A 23 21.52 20.91 8.91
C ARG A 23 20.75 21.96 8.10
N LEU A 24 19.48 21.69 7.81
CA LEU A 24 18.62 22.53 7.00
C LEU A 24 17.36 22.90 7.79
N SER A 25 16.96 24.16 7.68
CA SER A 25 15.67 24.64 8.20
C SER A 25 14.74 24.99 7.04
N PRO A 26 13.43 24.71 7.13
CA PRO A 26 12.47 25.07 6.10
C PRO A 26 12.58 26.55 5.73
N PRO A 27 12.51 26.90 4.43
CA PRO A 27 12.43 28.29 4.01
C PRO A 27 11.21 28.98 4.64
N ALA A 28 11.28 30.31 4.74
CA ALA A 28 10.14 31.11 5.18
C ALA A 28 8.91 30.83 4.30
N GLY A 29 7.73 30.77 4.93
CA GLY A 29 6.47 30.47 4.25
C GLY A 29 6.25 28.99 3.91
N TRP A 30 7.13 28.08 4.33
CA TRP A 30 6.89 26.63 4.23
C TRP A 30 6.13 26.11 5.43
N ALA A 31 5.27 25.12 5.20
CA ALA A 31 4.51 24.42 6.23
C ALA A 31 4.68 22.91 6.07
N CYS A 32 4.45 22.18 7.16
CA CYS A 32 4.47 20.72 7.16
C CYS A 32 3.07 20.18 6.80
N LEU A 33 2.97 19.47 5.68
CA LEU A 33 1.85 18.59 5.39
C LEU A 33 2.03 17.28 6.19
N PRO A 34 1.17 16.99 7.18
CA PRO A 34 1.28 15.75 7.96
C PRO A 34 1.04 14.52 7.08
N PRO A 35 1.60 13.35 7.46
CA PRO A 35 1.31 12.09 6.78
C PRO A 35 -0.17 11.72 6.92
N GLY A 36 -0.76 11.16 5.86
CA GLY A 36 -2.14 10.65 5.88
C GLY A 36 -2.82 10.65 4.51
N ASP A 37 -2.77 11.78 3.81
CA ASP A 37 -3.38 11.90 2.48
C ASP A 37 -2.35 11.71 1.36
N ALA A 38 -2.22 10.47 0.89
CA ALA A 38 -1.30 10.12 -0.19
C ALA A 38 -1.64 10.81 -1.53
N ALA A 39 -2.90 11.23 -1.76
CA ALA A 39 -3.24 11.98 -2.96
C ALA A 39 -2.72 13.42 -2.87
N LEU A 40 -2.95 14.08 -1.73
CA LEU A 40 -2.45 15.44 -1.48
C LEU A 40 -0.91 15.49 -1.52
N THR A 41 -0.24 14.58 -0.82
CA THR A 41 1.23 14.49 -0.82
C THR A 41 1.81 14.35 -2.23
N ARG A 42 1.19 13.52 -3.10
CA ARG A 42 1.63 13.36 -4.50
C ARG A 42 1.41 14.65 -5.32
N ARG A 43 0.30 15.36 -5.10
CA ARG A 43 0.04 16.65 -5.78
C ARG A 43 1.06 17.70 -5.36
N VAL A 44 1.33 17.83 -4.06
CA VAL A 44 2.32 18.78 -3.53
C VAL A 44 3.71 18.50 -4.10
N LYS A 45 4.17 17.23 -4.08
CA LYS A 45 5.46 16.85 -4.69
C LYS A 45 5.56 17.18 -6.18
N ARG A 46 4.46 17.10 -6.92
CA ARG A 46 4.42 17.41 -8.35
C ARG A 46 4.39 18.92 -8.61
N ALA A 47 3.76 19.69 -7.72
CA ALA A 47 3.53 21.12 -7.90
C ALA A 47 4.79 21.97 -7.70
N GLY A 48 5.82 21.45 -7.03
CA GLY A 48 7.07 22.18 -6.86
C GLY A 48 8.04 21.56 -5.86
N PRO A 49 9.06 22.34 -5.43
CA PRO A 49 10.04 21.91 -4.44
C PRO A 49 9.38 21.47 -3.14
N SER A 50 9.85 20.36 -2.58
CA SER A 50 9.36 19.85 -1.30
C SER A 50 10.42 19.01 -0.57
N TRP A 51 10.33 18.94 0.76
CA TRP A 51 11.21 18.14 1.60
C TRP A 51 10.43 17.07 2.36
N ALA A 52 10.75 15.81 2.15
CA ALA A 52 10.19 14.69 2.90
C ALA A 52 11.03 14.43 4.14
N VAL A 53 10.44 14.55 5.33
CA VAL A 53 11.14 14.23 6.58
C VAL A 53 10.80 12.78 6.96
N VAL A 54 11.84 11.96 7.08
CA VAL A 54 11.73 10.52 7.30
C VAL A 54 12.62 10.11 8.46
N GLU A 55 12.01 9.51 9.48
CA GLU A 55 12.71 8.92 10.62
C GLU A 55 12.91 7.43 10.39
N LYS A 56 14.16 6.97 10.40
CA LYS A 56 14.46 5.54 10.40
C LYS A 56 14.44 5.01 11.84
N ARG A 57 13.62 3.99 12.11
CA ARG A 57 13.64 3.21 13.35
C ARG A 57 13.87 1.74 13.02
N GLY A 58 15.09 1.27 13.27
CA GLY A 58 15.54 -0.05 12.81
C GLY A 58 15.42 -0.17 11.28
N ARG A 59 14.76 -1.23 10.79
CA ARG A 59 14.51 -1.46 9.35
C ARG A 59 13.31 -0.67 8.80
N LYS A 60 12.56 0.05 9.65
CA LYS A 60 11.32 0.75 9.26
C LYS A 60 11.58 2.25 9.07
N ALA A 61 10.91 2.82 8.08
CA ALA A 61 10.91 4.26 7.80
C ALA A 61 9.56 4.86 8.16
N PHE A 62 9.56 5.91 8.99
CA PHE A 62 8.38 6.62 9.45
C PHE A 62 8.40 8.03 8.86
N SER A 63 7.36 8.40 8.12
CA SER A 63 7.24 9.77 7.62
C SER A 63 6.84 10.70 8.77
N ARG A 64 7.55 11.83 8.90
CA ARG A 64 7.20 12.95 9.79
C ARG A 64 6.49 14.10 9.07
N GLY A 65 6.18 13.91 7.79
CA GLY A 65 5.49 14.88 6.96
C GLY A 65 6.29 15.33 5.75
N LEU A 66 5.65 16.14 4.92
CA LEU A 66 6.21 16.77 3.72
C LEU A 66 6.18 18.29 3.90
N TRP A 67 7.34 18.92 3.89
CA TRP A 67 7.45 20.37 3.89
C TRP A 67 7.40 20.91 2.47
N ALA A 68 6.60 21.95 2.26
CA ALA A 68 6.46 22.65 0.99
C ALA A 68 5.91 24.06 1.24
N PRO A 69 5.90 24.97 0.24
CA PRO A 69 5.27 26.28 0.40
C PRO A 69 3.83 26.16 0.91
N ALA A 70 3.50 26.87 1.99
CA ALA A 70 2.20 26.78 2.67
C ALA A 70 1.04 27.11 1.71
N ALA A 71 1.21 28.13 0.88
CA ALA A 71 0.23 28.52 -0.14
C ALA A 71 -0.07 27.37 -1.13
N THR A 72 0.94 26.58 -1.51
CA THR A 72 0.76 25.42 -2.40
C THR A 72 0.01 24.29 -1.69
N ILE A 73 0.33 24.03 -0.42
CA ILE A 73 -0.38 23.02 0.39
C ILE A 73 -1.86 23.38 0.51
N GLU A 74 -2.16 24.60 0.94
CA GLU A 74 -3.55 25.02 1.17
C GLU A 74 -4.36 25.08 -0.13
N ARG A 75 -3.80 25.60 -1.23
CA ARG A 75 -4.47 25.59 -2.55
C ARG A 75 -4.82 24.17 -2.99
N LEU A 76 -3.84 23.25 -2.96
CA LEU A 76 -4.06 21.87 -3.40
C LEU A 76 -4.99 21.09 -2.46
N LYS A 77 -5.00 21.43 -1.18
CA LYS A 77 -5.94 20.87 -0.21
C LYS A 77 -7.37 21.32 -0.53
N ALA A 78 -7.59 22.61 -0.78
CA ALA A 78 -8.89 23.15 -1.17
C ALA A 78 -9.39 22.55 -2.49
N GLU A 79 -8.54 22.47 -3.52
CA GLU A 79 -8.86 21.82 -4.79
C GLU A 79 -9.26 20.34 -4.61
N LEU A 80 -8.55 19.62 -3.74
CA LEU A 80 -8.82 18.20 -3.49
C LEU A 80 -10.12 17.99 -2.70
N VAL A 81 -10.45 18.87 -1.76
CA VAL A 81 -11.73 18.85 -1.05
C VAL A 81 -12.87 19.10 -2.04
N ALA A 82 -12.77 20.17 -2.84
CA ALA A 82 -13.77 20.49 -3.87
C ALA A 82 -13.97 19.33 -4.87
N GLU A 83 -12.90 18.65 -5.30
CA GLU A 83 -13.03 17.45 -6.15
C GLU A 83 -13.78 16.32 -5.43
N ARG A 84 -13.47 16.07 -4.15
CA ARG A 84 -14.08 14.99 -3.36
C ARG A 84 -15.55 15.20 -3.07
N ASP A 85 -15.98 16.45 -2.99
CA ASP A 85 -17.38 16.83 -2.75
C ASP A 85 -18.25 16.65 -4.00
N THR A 86 -17.66 16.36 -5.17
CA THR A 86 -18.43 16.12 -6.39
C THR A 86 -19.14 14.76 -6.38
N GLU A 87 -20.37 14.73 -6.88
CA GLU A 87 -21.13 13.49 -7.07
C GLU A 87 -20.40 12.51 -8.00
N ALA A 88 -19.70 13.03 -9.01
CA ALA A 88 -18.87 12.25 -9.93
C ALA A 88 -17.76 11.49 -9.17
N TYR A 89 -17.10 12.13 -8.20
CA TYR A 89 -16.10 11.49 -7.35
C TYR A 89 -16.71 10.37 -6.50
N ALA A 90 -17.86 10.62 -5.88
CA ALA A 90 -18.58 9.63 -5.08
C ALA A 90 -18.98 8.40 -5.92
N LYS A 91 -19.59 8.62 -7.08
CA LYS A 91 -19.96 7.57 -8.04
C LYS A 91 -18.74 6.76 -8.49
N ARG A 92 -17.64 7.43 -8.84
CA ARG A 92 -16.37 6.78 -9.20
C ARG A 92 -15.83 5.92 -8.07
N ARG A 93 -15.86 6.40 -6.82
CA ARG A 93 -15.38 5.65 -5.64
C ARG A 93 -16.15 4.35 -5.41
N VAL A 94 -17.47 4.36 -5.59
CA VAL A 94 -18.32 3.17 -5.49
C VAL A 94 -18.03 2.21 -6.63
N ALA A 95 -18.00 2.69 -7.87
CA ALA A 95 -17.71 1.87 -9.04
C ALA A 95 -16.32 1.20 -8.96
N ASP A 96 -15.31 1.93 -8.48
CA ASP A 96 -13.96 1.40 -8.28
C ASP A 96 -13.91 0.35 -7.16
N ALA A 97 -14.69 0.53 -6.09
CA ALA A 97 -14.79 -0.46 -5.02
C ALA A 97 -15.43 -1.76 -5.55
N ALA A 98 -16.57 -1.66 -6.23
CA ALA A 98 -17.25 -2.80 -6.85
C ALA A 98 -16.39 -3.51 -7.91
N ARG A 99 -15.58 -2.77 -8.67
CA ARG A 99 -14.62 -3.36 -9.61
C ARG A 99 -13.55 -4.17 -8.89
N ARG A 100 -12.99 -3.63 -7.81
CA ARG A 100 -11.95 -4.33 -7.02
C ARG A 100 -12.50 -5.58 -6.34
N GLU A 101 -13.73 -5.51 -5.83
CA GLU A 101 -14.41 -6.66 -5.23
C GLU A 101 -14.61 -7.76 -6.26
N ARG A 102 -15.13 -7.45 -7.46
CA ARG A 102 -15.26 -8.41 -8.55
C ARG A 102 -13.91 -9.02 -8.97
N ALA A 103 -12.87 -8.20 -9.09
CA ALA A 103 -11.53 -8.68 -9.42
C ALA A 103 -10.96 -9.59 -8.32
N GLN A 104 -11.21 -9.27 -7.04
CA GLN A 104 -10.80 -10.10 -5.91
C GLN A 104 -11.57 -11.42 -5.88
N ALA A 105 -12.88 -11.41 -6.13
CA ALA A 105 -13.69 -12.63 -6.20
C ALA A 105 -13.23 -13.55 -7.33
N ALA A 106 -12.98 -12.99 -8.53
CA ALA A 106 -12.43 -13.75 -9.65
C ALA A 106 -11.05 -14.35 -9.32
N TYR A 107 -10.20 -13.55 -8.67
CA TYR A 107 -8.88 -14.00 -8.22
C TYR A 107 -8.97 -15.16 -7.21
N VAL A 108 -9.89 -15.10 -6.25
CA VAL A 108 -10.06 -16.14 -5.24
C VAL A 108 -10.43 -17.48 -5.89
N VAL A 109 -11.31 -17.46 -6.90
CA VAL A 109 -11.70 -18.66 -7.64
C VAL A 109 -10.53 -19.23 -8.44
N GLU A 110 -9.79 -18.39 -9.18
CA GLU A 110 -8.60 -18.81 -9.93
C GLU A 110 -7.55 -19.43 -8.99
N PHE A 111 -7.31 -18.77 -7.86
CA PHE A 111 -6.35 -19.20 -6.86
C PHE A 111 -6.75 -20.52 -6.20
N GLU A 112 -8.04 -20.72 -5.87
CA GLU A 112 -8.55 -21.98 -5.35
C GLU A 112 -8.34 -23.13 -6.34
N GLN A 113 -8.61 -22.89 -7.62
CA GLN A 113 -8.36 -23.88 -8.66
C GLN A 113 -6.87 -24.24 -8.74
N SER A 114 -5.96 -23.26 -8.73
CA SER A 114 -4.52 -23.53 -8.70
C SER A 114 -4.07 -24.32 -7.45
N VAL A 115 -4.73 -24.09 -6.31
CA VAL A 115 -4.48 -24.88 -5.09
C VAL A 115 -4.94 -26.33 -5.27
N LEU A 116 -6.13 -26.56 -5.83
CA LEU A 116 -6.63 -27.91 -6.12
C LEU A 116 -5.71 -28.65 -7.09
N ASP A 117 -5.29 -27.97 -8.16
CA ASP A 117 -4.38 -28.50 -9.17
C ASP A 117 -3.01 -28.83 -8.58
N PHE A 118 -2.54 -28.04 -7.61
CA PHE A 118 -1.28 -28.33 -6.90
C PHE A 118 -1.42 -29.51 -5.92
N LEU A 119 -2.55 -29.64 -5.23
CA LEU A 119 -2.77 -30.74 -4.27
C LEU A 119 -2.78 -32.10 -4.98
N ARG A 120 -3.30 -32.20 -6.21
CA ARG A 120 -3.28 -33.41 -7.06
C ARG A 120 -3.83 -34.67 -6.39
N PHE A 121 -4.87 -34.53 -5.57
CA PHE A 121 -5.50 -35.68 -4.92
C PHE A 121 -6.16 -36.60 -5.95
N ALA A 122 -6.09 -37.92 -5.72
CA ALA A 122 -6.83 -38.87 -6.55
C ALA A 122 -8.35 -38.57 -6.50
N PRO A 123 -9.13 -38.84 -7.56
CA PRO A 123 -10.55 -38.47 -7.64
C PRO A 123 -11.40 -38.91 -6.44
N ARG A 124 -11.14 -40.10 -5.88
CA ARG A 124 -11.80 -40.61 -4.67
C ARG A 124 -11.66 -39.71 -3.43
N TRP A 125 -10.63 -38.86 -3.39
CA TRP A 125 -10.35 -37.93 -2.30
C TRP A 125 -10.72 -36.47 -2.65
N GLY A 126 -11.44 -36.25 -3.74
CA GLY A 126 -11.76 -34.89 -4.22
C GLY A 126 -12.52 -34.03 -3.19
N ALA A 127 -13.38 -34.62 -2.36
CA ALA A 127 -14.07 -33.91 -1.29
C ALA A 127 -13.10 -33.38 -0.21
N LEU A 128 -12.09 -34.18 0.15
CA LEU A 128 -11.05 -33.75 1.08
C LEU A 128 -10.17 -32.66 0.46
N ALA A 129 -9.80 -32.81 -0.81
CA ALA A 129 -9.02 -31.80 -1.54
C ALA A 129 -9.70 -30.42 -1.53
N ARG A 130 -11.01 -30.38 -1.80
CA ARG A 130 -11.81 -29.14 -1.71
C ARG A 130 -11.84 -28.56 -0.31
N THR A 131 -11.97 -29.40 0.71
CA THR A 131 -11.95 -28.94 2.11
C THR A 131 -10.61 -28.31 2.48
N VAL A 132 -9.49 -28.93 2.08
CA VAL A 132 -8.15 -28.39 2.31
C VAL A 132 -7.95 -27.09 1.52
N ALA A 133 -8.30 -27.09 0.23
CA ALA A 133 -8.19 -25.92 -0.63
C ALA A 133 -8.95 -24.71 -0.06
N ALA A 134 -10.21 -24.89 0.34
CA ALA A 134 -11.01 -23.84 0.94
C ALA A 134 -10.36 -23.23 2.20
N ARG A 135 -9.75 -24.05 3.06
CA ARG A 135 -9.03 -23.57 4.27
C ARG A 135 -7.77 -22.78 3.92
N VAL A 136 -6.98 -23.26 2.95
CA VAL A 136 -5.78 -22.56 2.47
C VAL A 136 -6.17 -21.21 1.86
N VAL A 137 -7.20 -21.19 1.01
CA VAL A 137 -7.70 -19.99 0.32
C VAL A 137 -8.24 -18.97 1.32
N ALA A 138 -9.05 -19.40 2.28
CA ALA A 138 -9.60 -18.54 3.33
C ALA A 138 -8.50 -17.90 4.19
N HIS A 139 -7.41 -18.63 4.45
CA HIS A 139 -6.26 -18.10 5.18
C HIS A 139 -5.43 -17.13 4.33
N ALA A 140 -5.18 -17.45 3.06
CA ALA A 140 -4.15 -16.76 2.28
C ALA A 140 -4.68 -15.53 1.52
N THR A 141 -5.90 -15.56 1.01
CA THR A 141 -6.44 -14.51 0.12
C THR A 141 -6.91 -13.19 0.77
N PRO A 142 -7.19 -13.08 2.09
CA PRO A 142 -7.53 -11.80 2.70
C PRO A 142 -6.44 -10.73 2.57
N VAL A 143 -6.84 -9.46 2.54
CA VAL A 143 -5.90 -8.33 2.55
C VAL A 143 -5.18 -8.30 3.89
N GLY A 144 -3.84 -8.27 3.87
CA GLY A 144 -3.05 -8.24 5.11
C GLY A 144 -2.86 -9.61 5.75
N SER A 145 -3.16 -10.72 5.05
CA SER A 145 -2.95 -12.09 5.55
C SER A 145 -1.49 -12.44 5.89
N GLY A 146 -0.53 -11.61 5.48
CA GLY A 146 0.90 -11.90 5.64
C GLY A 146 1.44 -12.96 4.67
N THR A 147 0.60 -13.44 3.75
CA THR A 147 0.99 -14.46 2.77
C THR A 147 1.37 -13.88 1.41
N VAL A 148 1.97 -14.71 0.56
CA VAL A 148 2.32 -14.36 -0.82
C VAL A 148 1.13 -14.44 -1.79
N ALA A 149 -0.05 -14.84 -1.34
CA ALA A 149 -1.19 -15.12 -2.20
C ALA A 149 -1.74 -13.91 -2.96
N ARG A 150 -1.19 -12.69 -2.85
CA ARG A 150 -1.59 -11.53 -3.69
C ARG A 150 -0.41 -10.83 -4.35
N THR A 151 0.79 -11.42 -4.29
CA THR A 151 1.98 -10.82 -4.91
C THR A 151 1.92 -10.91 -6.43
N LYS A 152 2.38 -9.86 -7.12
CA LYS A 152 2.49 -9.86 -8.60
C LYS A 152 3.86 -10.33 -9.10
N ARG A 153 4.74 -10.78 -8.19
CA ARG A 153 6.15 -11.14 -8.53
C ARG A 153 6.34 -12.58 -9.01
N ILE A 154 5.40 -13.45 -8.71
CA ILE A 154 5.42 -14.90 -9.03
C ILE A 154 4.08 -15.29 -9.63
N SER A 155 4.02 -16.42 -10.33
CA SER A 155 2.79 -16.90 -10.98
C SER A 155 1.70 -17.30 -9.96
N VAL A 156 0.46 -17.51 -10.41
CA VAL A 156 -0.62 -17.95 -9.50
C VAL A 156 -0.37 -19.34 -8.94
N GLU A 157 0.23 -20.22 -9.74
CA GLU A 157 0.61 -21.58 -9.38
C GLU A 157 1.72 -21.57 -8.31
N GLU A 158 2.74 -20.72 -8.47
CA GLU A 158 3.79 -20.55 -7.46
C GLU A 158 3.22 -20.01 -6.14
N ARG A 159 2.27 -19.07 -6.21
CA ARG A 159 1.57 -18.58 -5.01
C ARG A 159 0.77 -19.68 -4.34
N ALA A 160 0.05 -20.50 -5.11
CA ALA A 160 -0.77 -21.59 -4.60
C ALA A 160 0.09 -22.64 -3.88
N ARG A 161 1.19 -23.06 -4.51
CA ARG A 161 2.19 -23.95 -3.91
C ARG A 161 2.72 -23.38 -2.58
N ALA A 162 3.16 -22.13 -2.59
CA ALA A 162 3.69 -21.48 -1.39
C ALA A 162 2.66 -21.38 -0.26
N ALA A 163 1.40 -21.06 -0.59
CA ALA A 163 0.31 -20.98 0.37
C ALA A 163 -0.02 -22.34 0.99
N VAL A 164 -0.08 -23.42 0.19
CA VAL A 164 -0.31 -24.78 0.70
C VAL A 164 0.83 -25.21 1.64
N ILE A 165 2.09 -25.01 1.23
CA ILE A 165 3.25 -25.36 2.07
C ILE A 165 3.23 -24.58 3.38
N ALA A 166 2.97 -23.27 3.32
CA ALA A 166 2.91 -22.43 4.51
C ALA A 166 1.77 -22.85 5.43
N TRP A 167 0.56 -23.08 4.89
CA TRP A 167 -0.59 -23.51 5.68
C TRP A 167 -0.31 -24.84 6.38
N MET A 168 0.17 -25.86 5.65
CA MET A 168 0.50 -27.17 6.24
C MET A 168 1.55 -27.06 7.36
N ARG A 169 2.57 -26.20 7.21
CA ARG A 169 3.60 -25.98 8.23
C ARG A 169 3.09 -25.33 9.52
N HIS A 170 1.97 -24.62 9.47
CA HIS A 170 1.42 -23.87 10.61
C HIS A 170 0.16 -24.51 11.20
N GLN A 171 -0.29 -25.65 10.68
CA GLN A 171 -1.45 -26.41 11.18
C GLN A 171 -1.06 -27.70 11.91
N THR A 172 0.24 -27.97 12.02
CA THR A 172 0.85 -29.01 12.86
C THR A 172 1.37 -28.40 14.15
#